data_AF-A0A519KXT7-F1
#
_entry.id   AF-A0A519KXT7-F1
#
_cell.length_a   1.000
_cell.length_b   1.000
_cell.length_c   1.000
_cell.angle_alpha   90.00
_cell.angle_beta   90.00
_cell.angle_gamma   90.00
#
_symmetry.space_group_name_H-M   'P 1'
#
loop_
_entity.id
_entity.type
_entity.pdbx_description
1 polymer ?
#
loop_
_entity_poly.entity_id
_entity_poly.type
_entity_poly.pdbx_seq_one_letter_code
_entity_poly.pdbx_strand_id
1 'polypeptide(L)'
;MVVKRGQAAKNDFARADGDPPLSARLQRNLANQFEAPPFIWIAAFLLMLTANLTVWDIAAAWIFLIGRIVHTLVQCTGDNVALRGQVFVINFLGLLWLMGHAFLAVMGIALPGMN
;
A
#
# COMPACT_ATOMS: atom_id res chain seq x y z
N MET A 1 23.38 -5.37 -11.64
CA MET A 1 23.05 -6.57 -10.83
C MET A 1 24.01 -6.63 -9.65
N VAL A 2 23.50 -6.77 -8.43
CA VAL A 2 24.26 -6.65 -7.15
C VAL A 2 25.43 -7.64 -7.08
N VAL A 3 25.23 -8.85 -7.60
CA VAL A 3 26.27 -9.89 -7.75
C VAL A 3 27.40 -9.47 -8.71
N LYS A 4 27.06 -8.84 -9.85
CA LYS A 4 28.07 -8.34 -10.80
C LYS A 4 28.89 -7.16 -10.25
N ARG A 5 28.40 -6.49 -9.21
CA ARG A 5 29.08 -5.38 -8.52
C ARG A 5 29.89 -5.84 -7.30
N GLY A 6 29.96 -7.15 -7.03
CA GLY A 6 30.66 -7.70 -5.85
C GLY A 6 29.98 -7.40 -4.52
N GLN A 7 28.74 -6.91 -4.54
CA GLN A 7 27.98 -6.50 -3.35
C GLN A 7 27.15 -7.66 -2.74
N ALA A 8 27.14 -8.82 -3.38
CA ALA A 8 26.43 -10.04 -2.96
C ALA A 8 27.05 -11.27 -3.62
N ALA A 9 27.20 -12.38 -2.89
CA ALA A 9 27.54 -13.68 -3.44
C ALA A 9 26.27 -14.46 -3.81
N LYS A 10 26.37 -15.36 -4.80
CA LYS A 10 25.22 -16.19 -5.20
C LYS A 10 24.73 -17.10 -4.06
N ASN A 11 25.64 -17.53 -3.19
CA ASN A 11 25.34 -18.37 -2.04
C ASN A 11 24.57 -17.63 -0.93
N ASP A 12 24.59 -16.29 -0.92
CA ASP A 12 23.84 -15.47 0.03
C ASP A 12 22.33 -15.70 -0.13
N PHE A 13 21.86 -15.91 -1.36
CA PHE A 13 20.46 -16.19 -1.67
C PHE A 13 20.03 -17.64 -1.41
N ALA A 14 20.94 -18.54 -1.01
CA ALA A 14 20.60 -19.94 -0.76
C ALA A 14 19.99 -20.18 0.63
N ARG A 15 20.12 -19.21 1.54
CA ARG A 15 19.58 -19.26 2.91
C ARG A 15 18.46 -18.23 3.03
N ALA A 16 17.39 -18.57 3.74
CA ALA A 16 16.23 -17.67 3.92
C ALA A 16 16.61 -16.29 4.51
N ASP A 17 17.66 -16.24 5.33
CA ASP A 17 18.10 -15.02 6.01
C ASP A 17 19.40 -14.44 5.43
N GLY A 18 19.89 -15.02 4.33
CA GLY A 18 21.17 -14.62 3.74
C GLY A 18 21.06 -13.44 2.78
N ASP A 19 19.86 -12.91 2.57
CA ASP A 19 19.63 -11.86 1.59
C ASP A 19 20.45 -10.59 1.88
N PRO A 20 21.24 -10.10 0.90
CA PRO A 20 21.93 -8.82 1.00
C PRO A 20 20.98 -7.69 1.41
N PRO A 21 21.47 -6.65 2.13
CA PRO A 21 20.61 -5.59 2.68
C PRO A 21 19.67 -4.93 1.65
N LEU A 22 20.14 -4.76 0.40
CA LEU A 22 19.32 -4.22 -0.67
C LEU A 22 18.21 -5.18 -1.11
N SER A 23 18.49 -6.48 -1.29
CA SER A 23 17.45 -7.44 -1.68
C SER A 23 16.42 -7.62 -0.58
N ALA A 24 16.85 -7.75 0.68
CA ALA A 24 15.97 -7.81 1.84
C ALA A 24 15.05 -6.56 1.92
N ARG A 25 15.59 -5.38 1.63
CA ARG A 25 14.84 -4.13 1.60
C ARG A 25 13.80 -4.08 0.48
N LEU A 26 14.14 -4.54 -0.72
CA LEU A 26 13.18 -4.64 -1.83
C LEU A 26 12.10 -5.68 -1.55
N GLN A 27 12.46 -6.84 -0.98
CA GLN A 27 11.49 -7.87 -0.60
C GLN A 27 10.49 -7.34 0.44
N ARG A 28 10.96 -6.64 1.47
CA ARG A 28 10.08 -5.98 2.46
C ARG A 28 9.16 -4.96 1.82
N ASN A 29 9.66 -4.16 0.85
CA ASN A 29 8.81 -3.25 0.10
C ASN A 29 7.72 -4.00 -0.67
N LEU A 30 8.10 -5.09 -1.35
CA LEU A 30 7.19 -5.89 -2.17
C LEU A 30 6.12 -6.59 -1.32
N ALA A 31 6.50 -7.19 -0.20
CA ALA A 31 5.55 -7.80 0.75
C ALA A 31 4.53 -6.76 1.23
N ASN A 32 5.01 -5.61 1.71
CA ASN A 32 4.15 -4.49 2.09
C ASN A 32 3.28 -4.01 0.91
N GLN A 33 3.78 -4.11 -0.33
CA GLN A 33 3.01 -3.74 -1.53
C GLN A 33 1.77 -4.62 -1.76
N PHE A 34 1.75 -5.86 -1.24
CA PHE A 34 0.61 -6.77 -1.41
C PHE A 34 -0.32 -6.88 -0.20
N GLU A 35 0.08 -6.40 0.98
CA GLU A 35 -0.75 -6.51 2.19
C GLU A 35 -2.01 -5.63 2.15
N ALA A 36 -1.90 -4.39 1.65
CA ALA A 36 -2.98 -3.41 1.70
C ALA A 36 -3.93 -3.37 0.47
N PRO A 37 -3.48 -3.53 -0.79
CA PRO A 37 -4.35 -3.38 -1.96
C PRO A 37 -5.54 -4.34 -2.03
N PRO A 38 -5.48 -5.60 -1.56
CA PRO A 38 -6.65 -6.47 -1.52
C PRO A 38 -7.84 -5.83 -0.80
N PHE A 39 -7.60 -5.08 0.28
CA PHE A 39 -8.65 -4.41 1.02
C PHE A 39 -9.28 -3.25 0.23
N ILE A 40 -8.51 -2.52 -0.57
CA ILE A 40 -9.06 -1.49 -1.48
C ILE A 40 -10.02 -2.13 -2.49
N TRP A 41 -9.64 -3.27 -3.07
CA TRP A 41 -10.50 -4.01 -3.99
C TRP A 41 -11.79 -4.48 -3.31
N ILE A 42 -11.69 -5.01 -2.08
CA ILE A 42 -12.86 -5.41 -1.28
C ILE A 42 -13.78 -4.21 -1.05
N ALA A 43 -13.27 -3.05 -0.61
CA ALA A 43 -14.07 -1.84 -0.43
C ALA A 43 -14.77 -1.42 -1.73
N ALA A 44 -14.01 -1.34 -2.83
CA ALA A 44 -14.53 -0.92 -4.11
C ALA A 44 -15.69 -1.82 -4.57
N PHE A 45 -15.53 -3.15 -4.46
CA PHE A 45 -16.61 -4.09 -4.80
C PHE A 45 -17.82 -3.93 -3.89
N LEU A 46 -17.63 -3.80 -2.57
CA LEU A 46 -18.74 -3.60 -1.64
C LEU A 46 -19.51 -2.30 -1.92
N LEU A 47 -18.80 -1.20 -2.18
CA LEU A 47 -19.41 0.09 -2.51
C LEU A 47 -20.15 0.04 -3.86
N MET A 48 -19.59 -0.64 -4.86
CA MET A 48 -20.26 -0.85 -6.15
C MET A 48 -21.52 -1.70 -6.02
N LEU A 49 -21.44 -2.85 -5.31
CA LEU A 49 -22.56 -3.77 -5.15
C LEU A 49 -23.69 -3.19 -4.30
N THR A 50 -23.37 -2.31 -3.36
CA THR A 50 -24.37 -1.59 -2.54
C THR A 50 -24.86 -0.30 -3.20
N ALA A 51 -24.33 0.06 -4.37
CA ALA A 51 -24.62 1.32 -5.06
C ALA A 51 -24.34 2.59 -4.23
N ASN A 52 -23.34 2.54 -3.34
CA ASN A 52 -22.92 3.66 -2.49
C ASN A 52 -21.55 4.24 -2.90
N LEU A 53 -21.11 4.02 -4.14
CA LEU A 53 -19.83 4.57 -4.61
C LEU A 53 -19.94 6.09 -4.81
N THR A 54 -19.02 6.85 -4.22
CA THR A 54 -19.00 8.32 -4.29
C THR A 54 -17.71 8.86 -4.90
N VAL A 55 -17.70 10.16 -5.26
CA VAL A 55 -16.49 10.82 -5.77
C VAL A 55 -15.34 10.83 -4.75
N TRP A 56 -15.67 10.88 -3.45
CA TRP A 56 -14.69 10.82 -2.37
C TRP A 56 -13.97 9.48 -2.31
N ASP A 57 -14.65 8.38 -2.61
CA ASP A 57 -14.05 7.04 -2.68
C ASP A 57 -13.06 6.94 -3.83
N ILE A 58 -13.41 7.52 -4.98
CA ILE A 58 -12.53 7.58 -6.14
C ILE A 58 -11.28 8.40 -5.81
N ALA A 59 -11.46 9.57 -5.17
CA ALA A 59 -10.34 10.40 -4.73
C ALA A 59 -9.45 9.66 -3.73
N ALA A 60 -10.03 8.97 -2.73
CA ALA A 60 -9.29 8.16 -1.77
C ALA A 60 -8.51 7.03 -2.43
N ALA A 61 -9.09 6.36 -3.44
CA ALA A 61 -8.42 5.31 -4.21
C ALA A 61 -7.21 5.86 -5.00
N TRP A 62 -7.32 7.05 -5.59
CA TRP A 62 -6.19 7.71 -6.26
C TRP A 62 -5.11 8.16 -5.28
N ILE A 63 -5.48 8.73 -4.14
CA ILE A 63 -4.54 9.09 -3.07
C ILE A 63 -3.78 7.84 -2.60
N PHE A 64 -4.48 6.72 -2.42
CA PHE A 64 -3.84 5.45 -2.11
C PHE A 64 -2.87 5.05 -3.23
N LEU A 65 -3.31 4.96 -4.49
CA LEU A 65 -2.45 4.54 -5.61
C LEU A 65 -1.17 5.38 -5.72
N ILE A 66 -1.30 6.72 -5.70
CA ILE A 66 -0.15 7.64 -5.75
C ILE A 66 0.73 7.47 -4.51
N GLY A 67 0.12 7.36 -3.33
CA GLY A 67 0.80 7.09 -2.07
C GLY A 67 1.65 5.82 -2.12
N ARG A 68 1.18 4.74 -2.76
CA ARG A 68 1.95 3.51 -2.95
C ARG A 68 3.18 3.70 -3.83
N ILE A 69 3.06 4.47 -4.91
CA ILE A 69 4.19 4.78 -5.79
C ILE A 69 5.24 5.57 -5.02
N VAL A 70 4.82 6.64 -4.32
CA VAL A 70 5.73 7.46 -3.49
C VAL A 70 6.35 6.63 -2.38
N HIS A 71 5.58 5.78 -1.70
CA HIS A 71 6.09 4.90 -0.65
C HIS A 71 7.16 3.95 -1.17
N THR A 72 6.96 3.34 -2.34
CA THR A 72 7.99 2.47 -2.95
C THR A 72 9.24 3.25 -3.33
N LEU A 73 9.11 4.47 -3.86
CA LEU A 73 10.27 5.31 -4.15
C LEU A 73 11.05 5.59 -2.85
N VAL A 74 10.40 6.15 -1.83
CA VAL A 74 11.06 6.47 -0.54
C VAL A 74 11.65 5.22 0.11
N GLN A 75 10.90 4.12 0.14
CA GLN A 75 11.34 2.85 0.71
C GLN A 75 12.56 2.29 -0.01
N CYS A 76 12.64 2.39 -1.33
CA CYS A 76 13.71 1.77 -2.10
C CYS A 76 14.94 2.68 -2.29
N THR A 77 14.80 4.01 -2.17
CA THR A 77 15.89 4.95 -2.48
C THR A 77 16.44 5.74 -1.30
N GLY A 78 15.71 5.91 -0.19
CA GLY A 78 16.10 6.86 0.88
C GLY A 78 16.19 6.24 2.27
N ASP A 79 17.17 6.65 3.08
CA ASP A 79 17.37 6.08 4.44
C ASP A 79 16.56 6.80 5.53
N ASN A 80 15.72 7.77 5.15
CA ASN A 80 14.90 8.53 6.10
C ASN A 80 13.70 7.70 6.61
N VAL A 81 13.83 7.22 7.85
CA VAL A 81 12.81 6.42 8.53
C VAL A 81 11.53 7.20 8.82
N ALA A 82 11.65 8.48 9.20
CA ALA A 82 10.49 9.32 9.53
C ALA A 82 9.63 9.59 8.29
N LEU A 83 10.27 9.93 7.16
CA LEU A 83 9.58 10.17 5.89
C LEU A 83 8.83 8.92 5.42
N ARG A 84 9.45 7.73 5.54
CA ARG A 84 8.79 6.46 5.23
C ARG A 84 7.51 6.27 6.06
N GLY A 85 7.58 6.51 7.37
CA GLY A 85 6.43 6.41 8.26
C GLY A 85 5.32 7.40 7.90
N GLN A 86 5.66 8.65 7.59
CA GLN A 86 4.68 9.66 7.18
C GLN A 86 3.96 9.27 5.88
N VAL A 87 4.71 8.85 4.86
CA VAL A 87 4.12 8.42 3.58
C VAL A 87 3.24 7.19 3.76
N PHE A 88 3.64 6.24 4.61
CA PHE A 88 2.81 5.08 4.96
C PHE A 88 1.48 5.51 5.58
N VAL A 89 1.50 6.40 6.58
CA VAL A 89 0.29 6.87 7.26
C VAL A 89 -0.66 7.56 6.29
N ILE A 90 -0.17 8.48 5.45
CA ILE A 90 -0.99 9.18 4.46
C ILE A 90 -1.66 8.19 3.50
N ASN A 91 -0.89 7.21 3.01
CA ASN A 91 -1.43 6.14 2.17
C ASN A 91 -2.51 5.32 2.91
N PHE A 92 -2.27 5.02 4.19
CA PHE A 92 -3.19 4.21 5.00
C PHE A 92 -4.53 4.91 5.27
N LEU A 93 -4.56 6.25 5.31
CA LEU A 93 -5.81 7.01 5.46
C LEU A 93 -6.79 6.77 4.31
N GLY A 94 -6.30 6.67 3.06
CA GLY A 94 -7.16 6.35 1.92
C GLY A 94 -7.80 4.96 2.03
N LEU A 95 -7.05 3.98 2.56
CA LEU A 95 -7.58 2.65 2.85
C LEU A 95 -8.62 2.68 3.98
N LEU A 96 -8.34 3.38 5.08
CA LEU A 96 -9.26 3.51 6.20
C LEU A 96 -10.57 4.19 5.79
N TRP A 97 -10.51 5.22 4.96
CA TRP A 97 -11.69 5.86 4.38
C TRP A 97 -12.54 4.85 3.60
N LEU A 98 -11.93 4.17 2.62
CA LEU A 98 -12.63 3.23 1.75
C LEU A 98 -13.26 2.07 2.52
N MET A 99 -12.51 1.49 3.46
CA MET A 99 -13.02 0.40 4.31
C MET A 99 -14.11 0.88 5.27
N GLY A 100 -13.96 2.06 5.86
CA GLY A 100 -14.96 2.65 6.74
C GLY A 100 -16.26 2.95 6.00
N HIS A 101 -16.19 3.55 4.82
CA HIS A 101 -17.37 3.81 4.00
C HIS A 101 -18.01 2.51 3.51
N ALA A 102 -17.22 1.55 3.03
CA ALA A 102 -17.74 0.24 2.62
C ALA A 102 -18.47 -0.47 3.77
N PHE A 103 -17.93 -0.40 5.00
CA PHE A 103 -18.58 -0.95 6.18
C PHE A 103 -19.94 -0.28 6.43
N LEU A 104 -20.00 1.06 6.42
CA LEU A 104 -21.25 1.79 6.62
C LEU A 104 -22.29 1.47 5.53
N ALA A 105 -21.86 1.39 4.28
CA ALA A 105 -22.70 1.02 3.15
C ALA A 105 -23.29 -0.38 3.31
N VAL A 106 -22.49 -1.37 3.73
CA VAL A 106 -22.97 -2.73 4.02
C VAL A 106 -23.96 -2.75 5.19
N MET A 107 -23.78 -1.89 6.19
CA MET A 107 -24.71 -1.73 7.30
C MET A 107 -25.97 -0.92 6.95
N GLY A 108 -26.09 -0.42 5.71
CA GLY A 108 -27.21 0.42 5.27
C GLY A 108 -27.22 1.83 5.88
N ILE A 109 -26.08 2.29 6.40
CA ILE A 109 -25.93 3.62 6.98
C ILE A 109 -25.40 4.56 5.89
N ALA A 110 -26.26 5.45 5.42
CA ALA A 110 -25.88 6.47 4.45
C ALA A 110 -25.08 7.60 5.11
N LEU A 111 -24.00 8.04 4.46
CA LEU A 111 -23.25 9.23 4.88
C LEU A 111 -23.93 10.48 4.28
N PRO A 112 -24.48 11.39 5.11
CA PRO A 112 -25.16 12.58 4.60
C PRO A 112 -24.18 13.52 3.89
N GLY A 113 -24.57 14.03 2.71
CA GLY A 113 -23.77 14.99 1.94
C GLY A 113 -22.68 14.37 1.06
N MET A 114 -22.69 13.04 0.89
CA MET A 114 -21.82 12.33 -0.05
C MET A 114 -22.59 11.98 -1.31
N ASN A 115 -22.76 12.98 -2.17
CA ASN A 115 -23.35 12.88 -3.50
C ASN A 115 -22.31 13.10 -4.60
#